data_AF-A0A1F3YPN4-F1
#
_entry.id   AF-A0A1F3YPN4-F1
#
_cell.length_a   1.000
_cell.length_b   1.000
_cell.length_c   1.000
_cell.angle_alpha   90.00
_cell.angle_beta   90.00
_cell.angle_gamma   90.00
#
_symmetry.space_group_name_H-M   'P 1'
#
loop_
_entity.id
_entity.type
_entity.pdbx_description
1 polymer ?
#
loop_
_entity_poly.entity_id
_entity_poly.type
_entity_poly.pdbx_seq_one_letter_code
_entity_poly.pdbx_strand_id
1 'polypeptide(L)'
;MRTTGRVLVAGIAMLAVGIVSGCGERSQVVEYKQGKYQGKTDSNPWDSAPGASLYTTSKWTGGDKASWESAIRTRSQGQNEYNRTE
;
A
#
# COMPACT_ATOMS: atom_id res chain seq x y z
N MET A 1 13.39 -40.86 -34.31
CA MET A 1 12.13 -40.08 -34.48
C MET A 1 11.20 -40.14 -33.27
N ARG A 2 10.93 -41.30 -32.66
CA ARG A 2 9.99 -41.42 -31.52
C ARG A 2 10.43 -40.67 -30.25
N THR A 3 11.74 -40.61 -29.98
CA THR A 3 12.32 -39.91 -28.83
C THR A 3 12.25 -38.38 -28.99
N THR A 4 12.57 -37.86 -30.17
CA THR A 4 12.50 -36.43 -30.49
C THR A 4 11.08 -35.89 -30.37
N GLY A 5 10.08 -36.64 -30.84
CA GLY A 5 8.67 -36.27 -30.69
C GLY A 5 8.20 -36.24 -29.23
N ARG A 6 8.66 -37.18 -28.40
CA ARG A 6 8.36 -37.20 -26.96
C ARG A 6 8.95 -35.99 -26.22
N VAL A 7 10.17 -35.59 -26.57
CA VAL A 7 10.83 -34.41 -26.00
C VAL A 7 10.11 -33.12 -26.40
N LEU A 8 9.66 -33.02 -27.66
CA LEU A 8 8.89 -31.87 -28.16
C LEU A 8 7.53 -31.72 -27.46
N VAL A 9 6.80 -32.84 -27.28
CA VAL A 9 5.52 -32.84 -26.57
C VAL A 9 5.69 -32.46 -25.10
N ALA A 10 6.74 -32.97 -24.43
CA ALA A 10 7.04 -32.61 -23.05
C ALA A 10 7.38 -31.12 -22.90
N GLY A 11 8.14 -30.55 -23.84
CA GLY A 11 8.48 -29.12 -23.85
C GLY A 11 7.25 -28.22 -23.99
N ILE A 12 6.35 -28.56 -24.93
CA ILE A 12 5.10 -27.80 -25.14
C ILE A 12 4.19 -27.87 -23.90
N ALA A 13 4.08 -29.04 -23.26
CA ALA A 13 3.28 -29.20 -22.07
C ALA A 13 3.79 -28.34 -20.89
N MET A 14 5.11 -28.26 -20.69
CA MET A 14 5.70 -27.42 -19.63
C MET A 14 5.47 -25.93 -19.88
N LEU A 15 5.56 -25.49 -21.14
CA LEU A 15 5.30 -24.10 -21.53
C LEU A 15 3.83 -23.70 -21.30
N ALA A 16 2.89 -24.59 -21.60
CA ALA A 16 1.47 -24.36 -21.38
C ALA A 16 1.13 -24.18 -19.88
N VAL A 17 1.74 -24.98 -19.00
CA VAL A 17 1.55 -24.85 -17.54
C VAL A 17 2.12 -23.54 -17.01
N GLY A 18 3.29 -23.11 -17.51
CA GLY A 18 3.90 -21.85 -17.10
C GLY A 18 3.03 -20.62 -17.41
N ILE A 19 2.42 -20.57 -18.60
CA ILE A 19 1.59 -19.43 -19.02
C ILE A 19 0.31 -19.29 -18.17
N VAL A 20 -0.30 -20.41 -17.74
CA VAL A 20 -1.54 -20.39 -16.96
C VAL A 20 -1.30 -20.05 -15.47
N SER A 21 -0.07 -20.22 -14.97
CA SER A 21 0.28 -19.91 -13.57
C SER A 21 0.21 -18.43 -13.19
N GLY A 22 0.13 -17.51 -14.16
CA GLY A 22 -0.01 -16.07 -13.92
C GLY A 22 -1.37 -15.62 -13.40
N CYS A 23 -2.42 -16.42 -13.53
CA CYS A 23 -3.77 -16.09 -13.03
C CYS A 23 -4.04 -16.56 -11.59
N GLY A 24 -3.07 -17.21 -10.94
CA GLY A 24 -3.22 -17.78 -9.59
C GLY A 24 -2.71 -16.88 -8.46
N GLU A 25 -2.80 -15.56 -8.59
CA GLU A 25 -2.42 -14.65 -7.51
C GLU A 25 -3.17 -15.03 -6.22
N ARG A 26 -2.42 -15.40 -5.17
CA ARG A 26 -2.98 -15.57 -3.83
C ARG A 26 -3.57 -14.24 -3.38
N SER A 27 -4.75 -14.28 -2.75
CA SER A 27 -5.38 -13.08 -2.21
C SER A 27 -4.38 -12.29 -1.35
N GLN A 28 -4.11 -11.05 -1.74
CA GLN A 28 -3.21 -10.13 -1.01
C GLN A 28 -3.89 -9.52 0.23
N VAL A 29 -4.85 -10.22 0.81
CA VAL A 29 -5.44 -9.84 2.09
C VAL A 29 -4.51 -10.24 3.22
N VAL A 30 -4.50 -9.45 4.29
CA VAL A 30 -3.72 -9.75 5.50
C VAL A 30 -4.24 -11.06 6.10
N GLU A 31 -3.47 -12.14 5.93
CA GLU A 31 -3.77 -13.42 6.59
C GLU A 31 -3.39 -13.32 8.07
N TYR A 32 -4.36 -13.53 8.97
CA TYR A 32 -4.08 -13.64 10.40
C TYR A 32 -3.13 -14.83 10.67
N LYS A 33 -1.94 -14.54 11.17
CA LYS A 33 -0.93 -15.54 11.57
C LYS A 33 -0.71 -15.45 13.08
N GLN A 34 -1.26 -16.41 13.82
CA GLN A 34 -1.12 -16.48 15.27
C GLN A 34 0.37 -16.42 15.69
N GLY A 35 0.71 -15.52 16.61
CA GLY A 35 2.09 -15.31 17.08
C GLY A 35 3.00 -14.51 16.14
N LYS A 36 2.49 -13.96 15.02
CA LYS A 36 3.21 -13.00 14.18
C LYS A 36 2.65 -11.59 14.39
N TYR A 37 3.51 -10.58 14.23
CA TYR A 37 3.11 -9.17 14.27
C TYR A 37 2.03 -8.89 13.22
N GLN A 38 0.87 -8.39 13.65
CA GLN A 38 -0.31 -8.15 12.80
C GLN A 38 -0.40 -6.69 12.31
N GLY A 39 0.70 -5.93 12.42
CA GLY A 39 0.67 -4.48 12.26
C GLY A 39 0.32 -3.76 13.56
N LYS A 40 0.49 -2.43 13.54
CA LYS A 40 -0.02 -1.56 14.61
C LYS A 40 -1.53 -1.47 14.46
N THR A 41 -2.27 -1.52 15.55
CA THR A 41 -3.72 -1.24 15.54
C THR A 41 -3.97 0.11 14.88
N ASP A 42 -4.91 0.14 13.95
CA ASP A 42 -5.39 1.38 13.34
C ASP A 42 -5.89 2.31 14.44
N SER A 43 -5.36 3.53 14.45
CA SER A 43 -5.78 4.61 15.34
C SER A 43 -6.24 5.78 14.48
N ASN A 44 -7.08 6.65 15.03
CA ASN A 44 -7.51 7.80 14.26
C ASN A 44 -6.29 8.69 13.94
N PRO A 45 -6.29 9.40 12.79
CA PRO A 45 -5.14 10.21 12.39
C PRO A 45 -4.77 11.29 13.41
N TRP A 46 -5.76 11.89 14.07
CA TRP A 46 -5.57 12.91 15.10
C TRP A 46 -5.06 12.35 16.43
N ASP A 47 -5.04 11.03 16.64
CA ASP A 47 -4.48 10.42 17.86
C ASP A 47 -2.94 10.37 17.83
N SER A 48 -2.34 10.65 16.67
CA SER A 48 -0.89 10.72 16.54
C SER A 48 -0.35 11.96 17.26
N ALA A 49 0.87 11.90 17.83
CA ALA A 49 1.54 13.08 18.38
C ALA A 49 2.26 13.84 17.26
N PRO A 50 1.75 14.98 16.76
CA PRO A 50 2.39 15.72 15.66
C PRO A 50 3.80 16.17 16.03
N GLY A 51 4.01 16.57 17.29
CA GLY A 51 5.31 16.99 17.83
C GLY A 51 6.36 15.88 17.90
N ALA A 52 6.03 14.63 17.59
CA ALA A 52 7.00 13.54 17.51
C ALA A 52 7.87 13.60 16.24
N SER A 53 7.47 14.37 15.23
CA SER A 53 8.30 14.62 14.04
C SER A 53 9.12 15.89 14.22
N LEU A 54 10.46 15.75 14.20
CA LEU A 54 11.42 16.86 14.24
C LEU A 54 11.27 17.85 13.07
N TYR A 55 10.53 17.47 12.03
CA TYR A 55 10.30 18.26 10.82
C TYR A 55 8.85 18.71 10.67
N THR A 56 8.01 18.55 11.70
CA THR A 56 6.62 19.00 11.63
C THR A 56 6.55 20.53 11.65
N THR A 57 5.97 21.12 10.63
CA THR A 57 5.52 22.53 10.64
C THR A 57 4.09 22.66 11.15
N SER A 58 3.41 21.53 11.39
CA SER A 58 1.99 21.49 11.70
C SER A 58 1.77 21.67 13.21
N LYS A 59 0.99 22.70 13.58
CA LYS A 59 0.78 23.12 14.99
C LYS A 59 -0.44 22.48 15.67
N TRP A 60 -1.03 21.45 15.09
CA TRP A 60 -2.19 20.79 15.69
C TRP A 60 -1.79 19.97 16.93
N THR A 61 -2.76 19.62 17.77
CA THR A 61 -2.51 18.91 19.05
C THR A 61 -2.99 17.47 18.95
N GLY A 62 -2.17 16.52 19.41
CA GLY A 62 -2.56 15.11 19.49
C GLY A 62 -3.84 14.92 20.32
N GLY A 63 -4.79 14.14 19.79
CA GLY A 63 -6.13 13.94 20.34
C GLY A 63 -7.17 14.97 19.91
N ASP A 64 -6.77 16.12 19.34
CA ASP A 64 -7.70 17.16 18.90
C ASP A 64 -8.03 17.01 17.40
N LYS A 65 -9.18 16.39 17.14
CA LYS A 65 -9.71 16.22 15.78
C LYS A 65 -9.94 17.55 15.06
N ALA A 66 -10.48 18.57 15.72
CA ALA A 66 -10.84 19.82 15.06
C ALA A 66 -9.57 20.59 14.62
N SER A 67 -8.57 20.62 15.48
CA SER A 67 -7.25 21.19 15.18
C SER A 67 -6.55 20.44 14.05
N TRP A 68 -6.61 19.10 14.07
CA TRP A 68 -6.08 18.26 12.98
C TRP A 68 -6.76 18.57 11.64
N GLU A 69 -8.09 18.60 11.59
CA GLU A 69 -8.82 18.90 10.36
C GLU A 69 -8.51 20.29 9.83
N SER A 70 -8.42 21.29 10.70
CA SER A 70 -8.03 22.66 10.33
C SER A 70 -6.63 22.70 9.70
N ALA A 71 -5.67 21.98 10.27
CA ALA A 71 -4.32 21.86 9.73
C ALA A 71 -4.31 21.20 8.34
N ILE A 72 -5.10 20.14 8.13
CA ILE A 72 -5.23 19.47 6.83
C ILE A 72 -5.85 20.41 5.79
N ARG A 73 -6.94 21.10 6.12
CA ARG A 73 -7.58 22.09 5.22
C ARG A 73 -6.62 23.19 4.83
N THR A 74 -5.85 23.71 5.79
CA THR A 74 -4.87 24.76 5.52
C THR A 74 -3.78 24.28 4.57
N ARG A 75 -3.26 23.06 4.78
CA ARG A 75 -2.25 22.47 3.89
C ARG A 75 -2.78 22.33 2.46
N SER A 76 -4.02 21.87 2.28
CA SER A 76 -4.56 21.64 0.93
C SER A 76 -4.71 22.91 0.11
N GLN A 77 -4.92 24.08 0.74
CA GLN A 77 -5.04 25.35 0.01
C GLN A 77 -3.74 25.75 -0.70
N GLY A 78 -2.58 25.43 -0.12
CA GLY A 78 -1.26 25.76 -0.67
C GLY A 78 -0.73 24.77 -1.70
N GLN A 79 -1.51 23.75 -2.06
CA GLN A 79 -1.13 22.74 -3.07
C GLN A 79 -1.84 22.96 -4.41
N ASN A 80 -2.82 23.85 -4.49
CA ASN A 80 -3.51 24.15 -5.74
C ASN A 80 -2.67 25.08 -6.62
N GLU A 81 -2.39 24.66 -7.85
CA GLU A 81 -1.62 25.42 -8.85
C GLU A 81 -2.32 26.71 -9.28
N TYR A 82 -3.66 26.75 -9.22
CA TYR A 82 -4.46 27.94 -9.51
C TYR A 82 -3.99 29.15 -8.70
N ASN A 83 -3.65 28.95 -7.42
CA ASN A 83 -3.22 30.03 -6.54
C ASN A 83 -1.74 30.44 -6.74
N ARG A 84 -0.99 29.81 -7.66
CA ARG A 84 0.45 30.06 -7.90
C ARG A 84 0.73 30.87 -9.17
N THR A 85 -0.25 31.03 -10.05
CA THR A 85 -0.09 31.67 -11.37
C THR A 85 -0.86 32.97 -11.52
N GLU A 86 -1.54 33.44 -10.47
CA GLU A 86 -2.20 34.77 -10.42
C GLU A 86 -1.24 35.87 -10.01
#